data_AF-A0A2E4JEB0-F1
#
_entry.id   AF-A0A2E4JEB0-F1
#
_cell.length_a   1.000
_cell.length_b   1.000
_cell.length_c   1.000
_cell.angle_alpha   90.00
_cell.angle_beta   90.00
_cell.angle_gamma   90.00
#
_symmetry.space_group_name_H-M   'P 1'
#
loop_
_entity.id
_entity.type
_entity.pdbx_description
1 polymer ?
#
loop_
_entity_poly.entity_id
_entity_poly.type
_entity_poly.pdbx_seq_one_letter_code
_entity_poly.pdbx_strand_id
1 'polypeptide(L)'
;MTISNSIVKKVITTTQGRYLLRLPNTEGPHPLLIGFHGYGENADVHLRQLERITGTAAWLVASVQALHWFYDRTHQHVVASWMTKLCREQAIVDNLRYIERVVTEILEHHDTNGRLVYEGFSQGASMAYRAASAIRHRSDG
;
A
#
# COMPACT_ATOMS: atom_id res chain seq x y z
N MET A 1 -13.23 25.37 24.91
CA MET A 1 -12.28 26.49 24.71
C MET A 1 -12.11 26.71 23.23
N THR A 2 -12.77 27.74 22.68
CA THR A 2 -12.67 28.12 21.28
C THR A 2 -11.34 28.82 21.08
N ILE A 3 -10.39 28.20 20.38
CA ILE A 3 -9.14 28.87 19.97
C ILE A 3 -9.53 29.87 18.88
N SER A 4 -9.90 31.08 19.27
CA SER A 4 -10.55 32.08 18.40
C SER A 4 -9.58 32.95 17.60
N ASN A 5 -8.37 32.48 17.26
CA ASN A 5 -7.48 33.17 16.33
C ASN A 5 -6.36 32.27 15.78
N SER A 6 -6.65 31.01 15.44
CA SER A 6 -5.65 30.14 14.81
C SER A 6 -5.74 30.19 13.28
N ILE A 7 -4.64 30.57 12.62
CA ILE A 7 -4.45 30.40 11.18
C ILE A 7 -3.88 29.01 10.93
N VAL A 8 -4.57 28.18 10.13
CA VAL A 8 -4.06 26.87 9.71
C VAL A 8 -3.20 27.03 8.46
N LYS A 9 -1.91 26.65 8.55
CA LYS A 9 -1.01 26.54 7.40
C LYS A 9 -0.61 25.09 7.20
N LYS A 10 -0.51 24.64 5.95
CA LYS A 10 -0.04 23.30 5.57
C LYS A 10 1.30 23.42 4.86
N VAL A 11 2.24 22.54 5.22
CA VAL A 11 3.56 22.43 4.59
C VAL A 11 3.72 21.00 4.11
N ILE A 12 4.18 20.82 2.87
CA ILE A 12 4.44 19.51 2.30
C ILE A 12 5.85 19.06 2.72
N THR A 13 5.98 17.81 3.11
CA THR A 13 7.24 17.17 3.48
C THR A 13 7.31 15.78 2.87
N THR A 14 8.51 15.20 2.81
CA THR A 14 8.70 13.79 2.46
C THR A 14 8.55 12.91 3.70
N THR A 15 8.12 11.68 3.46
CA THR A 15 8.11 10.59 4.45
C THR A 15 8.70 9.33 3.81
N GLN A 16 9.08 8.36 4.64
CA GLN A 16 9.56 7.07 4.18
C GLN A 16 8.40 6.08 4.07
N GLY A 17 8.35 5.37 2.95
CA GLY A 17 7.47 4.21 2.78
C GLY A 17 8.22 2.89 2.99
N ARG A 18 7.46 1.81 3.20
CA ARG A 18 7.97 0.43 3.29
C ARG A 18 7.00 -0.50 2.55
N TYR A 19 7.55 -1.46 1.80
CA TYR A 19 6.79 -2.59 1.31
C TYR A 19 7.57 -3.87 1.61
N LEU A 20 6.85 -4.98 1.68
CA LEU A 20 7.43 -6.32 1.73
C LEU A 20 7.24 -6.98 0.39
N LEU A 21 8.22 -7.79 0.00
CA LEU A 21 8.19 -8.57 -1.22
C LEU A 21 8.43 -10.03 -0.89
N ARG A 22 7.59 -10.91 -1.42
CA ARG A 22 7.77 -12.35 -1.38
C ARG A 22 7.99 -12.86 -2.79
N LEU A 23 9.15 -13.48 -3.00
CA LEU A 23 9.56 -14.03 -4.28
C LEU A 23 8.90 -15.40 -4.50
N PRO A 24 8.54 -15.75 -5.74
CA PRO A 24 8.13 -17.11 -6.10
C PRO A 24 9.33 -18.06 -6.10
N ASN A 25 9.04 -19.35 -5.89
CA ASN A 25 10.04 -20.42 -5.93
C ASN A 25 10.09 -21.12 -7.30
N THR A 26 9.52 -20.51 -8.34
CA THR A 26 9.49 -21.01 -9.71
C THR A 26 10.31 -20.11 -10.61
N GLU A 27 10.67 -20.57 -11.80
CA GLU A 27 11.28 -19.70 -12.83
C GLU A 27 10.25 -18.69 -13.35
N GLY A 28 10.74 -17.50 -13.74
CA GLY A 28 9.94 -16.39 -14.26
C GLY A 28 9.58 -16.54 -15.74
N PRO A 29 8.82 -15.58 -16.30
CA PRO A 29 8.35 -14.34 -15.67
C PRO A 29 7.07 -14.52 -14.84
N HIS A 30 6.90 -13.73 -13.77
CA HIS A 30 5.80 -13.89 -12.80
C HIS A 30 4.70 -12.85 -12.91
N PRO A 31 3.43 -13.20 -12.64
CA PRO A 31 2.39 -12.22 -12.42
C PRO A 31 2.60 -11.52 -11.05
N LEU A 32 2.29 -10.24 -10.96
CA LEU A 32 2.48 -9.41 -9.77
C LEU A 32 1.15 -9.17 -9.04
N LEU A 33 1.12 -9.49 -7.76
CA LEU A 33 0.02 -9.17 -6.83
C LEU A 33 0.50 -8.12 -5.83
N ILE A 34 -0.19 -6.98 -5.75
CA ILE A 34 0.11 -5.92 -4.78
C ILE A 34 -1.07 -5.78 -3.82
N GLY A 35 -0.81 -6.05 -2.53
CA GLY A 35 -1.80 -6.00 -1.46
C GLY A 35 -1.74 -4.73 -0.62
N PHE A 36 -2.91 -4.26 -0.21
CA PHE A 36 -3.11 -3.11 0.67
C PHE A 36 -3.90 -3.49 1.93
N HIS A 37 -3.26 -3.33 3.10
CA HIS A 37 -3.84 -3.70 4.39
C HIS A 37 -4.97 -2.75 4.84
N GLY A 38 -5.77 -3.18 5.82
CA GLY A 38 -6.81 -2.37 6.46
C GLY A 38 -6.28 -1.38 7.49
N TYR A 39 -7.17 -0.52 8.01
CA TYR A 39 -6.81 0.40 9.09
C TYR A 39 -6.38 -0.36 10.35
N GLY A 40 -5.25 0.04 10.95
CA GLY A 40 -4.74 -0.59 12.17
C GLY A 40 -4.04 -1.92 11.93
N GLU A 41 -3.66 -2.21 10.68
CA GLU A 41 -2.83 -3.36 10.32
C GLU A 41 -1.44 -2.89 9.82
N ASN A 42 -0.57 -3.85 9.52
CA ASN A 42 0.72 -3.61 8.89
C ASN A 42 0.97 -4.60 7.73
N ALA A 43 1.98 -4.29 6.93
CA ALA A 43 2.33 -5.03 5.74
C ALA A 43 2.71 -6.49 6.04
N ASP A 44 3.31 -6.77 7.21
CA ASP A 44 3.72 -8.11 7.63
C ASP A 44 2.50 -9.00 7.89
N VAL A 45 1.49 -8.49 8.61
CA VAL A 45 0.21 -9.20 8.83
C VAL A 45 -0.50 -9.44 7.51
N HIS A 46 -0.54 -8.43 6.65
CA HIS A 46 -1.26 -8.51 5.39
C HIS A 46 -0.58 -9.43 4.37
N LEU A 47 0.76 -9.44 4.29
CA LEU A 47 1.50 -10.39 3.45
C LEU A 47 1.13 -11.83 3.79
N ARG A 48 1.04 -12.16 5.09
CA ARG A 48 0.60 -13.50 5.54
C ARG A 48 -0.84 -13.83 5.14
N GLN A 49 -1.71 -12.84 4.94
CA GLN A 49 -3.05 -13.07 4.41
C GLN A 49 -3.02 -13.30 2.90
N LEU A 50 -2.22 -12.52 2.16
CA LEU A 50 -2.04 -12.70 0.71
C LEU A 50 -1.52 -14.09 0.38
N GLU A 51 -0.55 -14.59 1.15
CA GLU A 51 0.02 -15.95 0.98
C GLU A 51 -0.99 -17.08 1.20
N ARG A 52 -2.13 -16.82 1.86
CA ARG A 52 -3.21 -17.79 2.03
C ARG A 52 -4.12 -17.89 0.80
N ILE A 53 -4.02 -16.94 -0.14
CA ILE A 53 -4.79 -17.00 -1.39
C ILE A 53 -4.22 -18.12 -2.25
N THR A 54 -5.06 -19.08 -2.61
CA THR A 54 -4.68 -20.23 -3.44
C THR A 54 -4.03 -19.76 -4.75
N GLY A 55 -2.88 -20.33 -5.08
CA GLY A 55 -2.14 -20.05 -6.31
C GLY A 55 -1.13 -18.90 -6.22
N THR A 56 -1.08 -18.14 -5.13
CA THR A 56 -0.11 -17.02 -4.96
C THR A 56 1.35 -17.46 -4.90
N ALA A 57 1.62 -18.75 -4.68
CA ALA A 57 2.97 -19.31 -4.71
C ALA A 57 3.71 -19.08 -6.05
N ALA A 58 2.98 -19.01 -7.17
CA ALA A 58 3.53 -18.75 -8.51
C ALA A 58 3.63 -17.25 -8.86
N TRP A 59 3.16 -16.37 -7.97
CA TRP A 59 3.14 -14.93 -8.20
C TRP A 59 4.40 -14.28 -7.64
N LEU A 60 4.68 -13.03 -7.98
CA LEU A 60 5.43 -12.11 -7.15
C LEU A 60 4.41 -11.37 -6.28
N VAL A 61 4.57 -11.34 -4.95
CA VAL A 61 3.59 -10.72 -4.04
C VAL A 61 4.26 -9.61 -3.27
N ALA A 62 3.70 -8.41 -3.37
CA ALA A 62 4.08 -7.27 -2.57
C ALA A 62 2.96 -6.90 -1.59
N SER A 63 3.32 -6.60 -0.35
CA SER A 63 2.40 -6.01 0.64
C SER A 63 2.91 -4.63 1.02
N VAL A 64 2.09 -3.60 0.74
CA VAL A 64 2.50 -2.20 0.89
C VAL A 64 2.06 -1.66 2.25
N GLN A 65 2.98 -1.08 3.02
CA GLN A 65 2.67 -0.38 4.26
C GLN A 65 2.10 1.00 3.95
N ALA A 66 0.95 1.33 4.53
CA ALA A 66 0.38 2.68 4.44
C ALA A 66 1.29 3.74 5.08
N LEU A 67 1.25 4.99 4.61
CA LEU A 67 2.20 6.03 5.02
C LEU A 67 2.00 6.59 6.45
N HIS A 68 0.82 6.48 7.05
CA HIS A 68 0.56 7.06 8.38
C HIS A 68 0.69 5.99 9.47
N TRP A 69 1.86 5.90 10.08
CA TRP A 69 2.15 4.91 11.12
C TRP A 69 1.73 5.39 12.52
N PHE A 70 1.26 4.47 13.34
CA PHE A 70 0.91 4.71 14.73
C PHE A 70 0.99 3.42 15.53
N TYR A 71 1.00 3.53 16.86
CA TYR A 71 0.91 2.37 17.73
C TYR A 71 -0.53 1.88 17.85
N ASP A 72 -0.73 0.57 17.85
CA ASP A 72 -2.03 0.00 18.18
C ASP A 72 -2.46 0.35 19.62
N ARG A 73 -3.68 -0.05 20.01
CA ARG A 73 -4.23 0.26 21.35
C ARG A 73 -3.41 -0.33 22.51
N THR A 74 -2.63 -1.37 22.26
CA THR A 74 -1.80 -2.05 23.26
C THR A 74 -0.39 -1.47 23.32
N HIS A 75 -0.04 -0.59 22.38
CA HIS A 75 1.28 -0.02 22.18
C HIS A 75 2.37 -1.06 21.90
N GLN A 76 1.99 -2.28 21.50
CA GLN A 76 2.93 -3.37 21.22
C GLN A 76 3.34 -3.42 19.74
N HIS A 77 2.47 -2.95 18.85
CA HIS A 77 2.71 -3.02 17.41
C HIS A 77 2.62 -1.66 16.76
N VAL A 78 3.51 -1.43 15.79
CA VAL A 78 3.35 -0.35 14.81
C VAL A 78 2.41 -0.85 13.72
N VAL A 79 1.37 -0.07 13.48
CA VAL A 79 0.32 -0.27 12.49
C VAL A 79 0.16 1.00 11.66
N ALA A 80 -0.68 1.00 10.63
CA ALA A 80 -0.88 2.19 9.83
C ALA A 80 -2.29 2.40 9.27
N SER A 81 -2.46 3.58 8.68
CA SER A 81 -3.67 4.05 8.00
C SER A 81 -3.27 4.67 6.67
N TRP A 82 -4.05 4.40 5.62
CA TRP A 82 -3.92 5.06 4.32
C TRP A 82 -4.39 6.51 4.39
N MET A 83 -5.49 6.75 5.10
CA MET A 83 -6.09 8.09 5.19
C MET A 83 -6.92 8.27 6.45
N THR A 84 -6.93 9.49 6.97
CA THR A 84 -7.88 9.89 8.01
C THR A 84 -8.92 10.85 7.41
N LYS A 85 -9.92 11.27 8.21
CA LYS A 85 -10.83 12.34 7.77
C LYS A 85 -10.11 13.69 7.62
N LEU A 86 -9.06 13.93 8.42
CA LEU A 86 -8.26 15.13 8.33
C LEU A 86 -7.27 15.02 7.15
N CYS A 87 -7.24 16.05 6.29
CA CYS A 87 -6.35 16.11 5.13
C CYS A 87 -6.44 14.90 4.18
N ARG A 88 -7.62 14.27 4.08
CA ARG A 88 -7.88 13.06 3.28
C ARG A 88 -7.35 13.15 1.84
N GLU A 89 -7.66 14.25 1.15
CA GLU A 89 -7.30 14.41 -0.27
C GLU A 89 -5.78 14.44 -0.47
N GLN A 90 -5.05 15.12 0.41
CA GLN A 90 -3.58 15.14 0.36
C GLN A 90 -3.01 13.75 0.63
N ALA A 91 -3.56 13.03 1.63
CA ALA A 91 -3.14 11.66 1.91
C ALA A 91 -3.39 10.73 0.71
N ILE A 92 -4.49 10.89 -0.02
CA ILE A 92 -4.75 10.11 -1.24
C ILE A 92 -3.66 10.37 -2.30
N VAL A 93 -3.34 11.65 -2.56
CA VAL A 93 -2.30 12.03 -3.53
C VAL A 93 -0.93 11.45 -3.12
N ASP A 94 -0.57 11.55 -1.85
CA ASP A 94 0.72 11.07 -1.36
C ASP A 94 0.83 9.55 -1.42
N ASN A 95 -0.22 8.83 -1.04
CA ASN A 95 -0.24 7.36 -1.16
C ASN A 95 -0.20 6.92 -2.62
N LEU A 96 -0.91 7.59 -3.55
CA LEU A 96 -0.85 7.23 -4.97
C LEU A 96 0.56 7.41 -5.56
N ARG A 97 1.22 8.53 -5.25
CA ARG A 97 2.61 8.78 -5.68
C ARG A 97 3.56 7.74 -5.09
N TYR A 98 3.37 7.40 -3.83
CA TYR A 98 4.16 6.38 -3.16
C TYR A 98 3.95 4.99 -3.78
N ILE A 99 2.70 4.57 -3.96
CA ILE A 99 2.35 3.28 -4.57
C ILE A 99 2.89 3.19 -5.99
N GLU A 100 2.77 4.25 -6.78
CA GLU A 100 3.35 4.28 -8.14
C GLU A 100 4.86 4.05 -8.13
N ARG A 101 5.60 4.63 -7.16
CA ARG A 101 7.03 4.37 -7.00
C ARG A 101 7.30 2.93 -6.60
N VAL A 102 6.52 2.35 -5.68
CA VAL A 102 6.65 0.94 -5.30
C VAL A 102 6.43 0.01 -6.50
N VAL A 103 5.38 0.23 -7.27
CA VAL A 103 5.09 -0.59 -8.47
C VAL A 103 6.21 -0.45 -9.49
N THR A 104 6.67 0.78 -9.75
CA THR A 104 7.77 1.03 -10.69
C THR A 104 9.05 0.33 -10.25
N GLU A 105 9.45 0.49 -8.99
CA GLU A 105 10.62 -0.16 -8.40
C GLU A 105 10.56 -1.69 -8.61
N ILE A 106 9.41 -2.31 -8.33
CA ILE A 106 9.24 -3.75 -8.46
C ILE A 106 9.37 -4.19 -9.93
N LEU A 107 8.69 -3.49 -10.85
CA LEU A 107 8.70 -3.83 -12.27
C LEU A 107 10.09 -3.62 -12.91
N GLU A 108 10.90 -2.68 -12.41
CA GLU A 108 12.25 -2.43 -12.90
C GLU A 108 13.27 -3.47 -12.40
N HIS A 109 13.04 -4.10 -11.24
CA HIS A 109 14.02 -4.95 -10.58
C HIS A 109 13.65 -6.44 -10.54
N HIS A 110 12.47 -6.83 -11.02
CA HIS A 110 12.00 -8.22 -10.99
C HIS A 110 11.41 -8.67 -12.33
N ASP A 111 11.60 -9.96 -12.66
CA ASP A 111 11.10 -10.57 -13.89
C ASP A 111 9.59 -10.83 -13.80
N THR A 112 8.82 -9.93 -14.39
CA THR A 112 7.36 -9.99 -14.39
C THR A 112 6.80 -10.19 -15.79
N ASN A 113 5.66 -10.88 -15.89
CA ASN A 113 5.01 -11.14 -17.19
C ASN A 113 4.05 -10.03 -17.62
N GLY A 114 4.10 -8.88 -16.95
CA GLY A 114 3.23 -7.72 -17.19
C GLY A 114 1.85 -7.82 -16.56
N ARG A 115 1.42 -8.98 -16.03
CA ARG A 115 0.14 -9.09 -15.33
C ARG A 115 0.23 -8.48 -13.93
N LEU A 116 -0.58 -7.46 -13.66
CA LEU A 116 -0.60 -6.72 -12.40
C LEU A 116 -1.98 -6.74 -11.76
N VAL A 117 -2.10 -7.27 -10.56
CA VAL A 117 -3.36 -7.32 -9.80
C VAL A 117 -3.21 -6.59 -8.48
N TYR A 118 -4.25 -5.83 -8.11
CA TYR A 118 -4.36 -5.20 -6.80
C TYR A 118 -5.34 -5.95 -5.90
N GLU A 119 -4.96 -6.16 -4.65
CA GLU A 119 -5.85 -6.67 -3.61
C GLU A 119 -5.85 -5.70 -2.43
N GLY A 120 -6.97 -5.58 -1.73
CA GLY A 120 -6.92 -4.88 -0.45
C GLY A 120 -8.13 -5.15 0.42
N PHE A 121 -7.90 -4.98 1.72
CA PHE A 121 -8.91 -5.21 2.76
C PHE A 121 -9.41 -3.90 3.38
N SER A 122 -10.72 -3.71 3.49
CA SER A 122 -11.34 -2.54 4.13
C SER A 122 -10.83 -1.21 3.55
N GLN A 123 -10.07 -0.41 4.31
CA GLN A 123 -9.46 0.82 3.79
C GLN A 123 -8.46 0.52 2.65
N GLY A 124 -7.79 -0.63 2.70
CA GLY A 124 -6.92 -1.13 1.64
C GLY A 124 -7.67 -1.41 0.33
N ALA A 125 -8.91 -1.91 0.37
CA ALA A 125 -9.73 -2.09 -0.83
C ALA A 125 -9.98 -0.76 -1.55
N SER A 126 -10.26 0.28 -0.75
CA SER A 126 -10.35 1.66 -1.22
C SER A 126 -9.04 2.17 -1.83
N MET A 127 -7.89 1.68 -1.37
CA MET A 127 -6.59 2.04 -1.92
C MET A 127 -6.28 1.27 -3.20
N ALA A 128 -6.60 -0.04 -3.26
CA ALA A 128 -6.51 -0.87 -4.46
C ALA A 128 -7.25 -0.22 -5.63
N TYR A 129 -8.51 0.14 -5.43
CA TYR A 129 -9.32 0.79 -6.46
C TYR A 129 -8.72 2.12 -6.95
N ARG A 130 -8.26 2.96 -6.02
CA ARG A 130 -7.63 4.24 -6.37
C ARG A 130 -6.33 4.03 -7.14
N ALA A 131 -5.50 3.07 -6.73
CA ALA A 131 -4.26 2.73 -7.43
C ALA A 131 -4.58 2.26 -8.86
N ALA A 132 -5.47 1.28 -9.00
CA ALA A 132 -5.92 0.76 -10.29
C ALA A 132 -6.43 1.85 -11.24
N SER A 133 -7.13 2.86 -10.70
CA SER A 133 -7.73 3.94 -11.50
C SER A 133 -6.77 5.10 -11.83
N ALA A 134 -5.69 5.31 -11.06
CA ALA A 134 -4.97 6.58 -11.08
C ALA A 134 -3.47 6.47 -11.37
N ILE A 135 -2.83 5.32 -11.14
CA ILE A 135 -1.40 5.18 -11.42
C ILE A 135 -1.16 4.79 -12.88
N ARG A 136 0.04 5.08 -13.42
CA ARG A 136 0.36 4.82 -14.83
C ARG A 136 0.36 3.33 -15.23
N HIS A 137 0.62 2.45 -14.27
CA HIS A 137 0.69 1.00 -14.50
C HIS A 137 -0.71 0.39 -14.54
N ARG A 138 -1.12 -0.11 -15.71
CA ARG A 138 -2.42 -0.74 -15.92
C ARG A 138 -2.57 -1.98 -15.04
N SER A 139 -3.68 -2.07 -14.30
CA SER A 139 -4.07 -3.30 -13.58
C SER A 139 -4.96 -4.19 -14.45
N ASP A 140 -4.83 -5.50 -14.24
CA ASP A 140 -5.61 -6.59 -14.84
C ASP A 140 -6.66 -7.17 -13.88
N GLY A 141 -6.85 -6.52 -12.74
CA GLY A 141 -7.63 -7.00 -11.60
C GLY A 141 -7.37 -6.17 -10.36
#